data_AF-K2DCL8-F1
#
_entry.id   AF-K2DCL8-F1
#
_cell.length_a   1.000
_cell.length_b   1.000
_cell.length_c   1.000
_cell.angle_alpha   90.00
_cell.angle_beta   90.00
_cell.angle_gamma   90.00
#
_symmetry.space_group_name_H-M   'P 1'
#
loop_
_entity.id
_entity.type
_entity.pdbx_description
1 polymer ?
#
loop_
_entity_poly.entity_id
_entity_poly.type
_entity_poly.pdbx_seq_one_letter_code
_entity_poly.pdbx_strand_id
1 'polypeptide(L)' 'MARIIRPAWAIRCVQSGCKTLFEVAKIKEGQTQEVICPKCGEHYVYPPTKEQEANECECI' A
#
# COMPACT_ATOMS: atom_id res chain seq x y z
N MET A 1 -20.17 22.85 -6.38
CA MET A 1 -19.20 22.30 -5.41
C MET A 1 -18.24 21.40 -6.17
N ALA A 2 -17.01 21.86 -6.43
CA ALA A 2 -16.00 21.02 -7.04
C ALA A 2 -15.57 19.95 -6.03
N ARG A 3 -15.83 18.67 -6.31
CA ARG A 3 -15.19 17.58 -5.56
C ARG A 3 -13.71 17.61 -5.94
N ILE A 4 -12.86 17.94 -4.99
CA ILE A 4 -11.41 17.76 -5.15
C ILE A 4 -11.18 16.25 -5.17
N ILE A 5 -11.07 15.69 -6.37
CA ILE A 5 -10.71 14.29 -6.58
C ILE A 5 -9.21 14.22 -6.31
N ARG A 6 -8.82 13.83 -5.10
CA ARG A 6 -7.43 13.48 -4.83
C ARG A 6 -7.16 12.15 -5.53
N PRO A 7 -6.12 12.04 -6.37
CA PRO A 7 -5.74 10.74 -6.91
C PRO A 7 -5.38 9.84 -5.72
N ALA A 8 -6.16 8.77 -5.55
CA ALA A 8 -5.96 7.75 -4.53
C ALA A 8 -5.76 6.39 -5.20
N TRP A 9 -4.99 5.53 -4.57
CA TRP A 9 -4.86 4.14 -4.96
C TRP A 9 -5.65 3.27 -4.00
N ALA A 10 -6.23 2.19 -4.49
CA ALA A 10 -6.89 1.20 -3.65
C ALA A 10 -5.90 0.06 -3.38
N ILE A 11 -5.59 -0.17 -2.11
CA ILE A 11 -4.75 -1.30 -1.71
C ILE A 11 -5.55 -2.29 -0.88
N ARG A 12 -5.15 -3.56 -0.98
CA ARG A 12 -5.72 -4.66 -0.19
C ARG A 12 -4.75 -5.02 0.91
N CYS A 13 -5.26 -5.10 2.13
CA CYS A 13 -4.53 -5.67 3.26
C CYS A 13 -4.11 -7.13 2.97
N VAL A 14 -2.83 -7.44 3.14
CA VAL A 14 -2.23 -8.76 2.81
C VAL A 14 -2.53 -9.81 3.89
N GLN A 15 -2.84 -9.38 5.11
CA GLN A 15 -3.15 -10.29 6.21
C GLN A 15 -4.41 -11.12 5.98
N SER A 16 -4.24 -12.44 6.15
CA SER A 16 -5.22 -13.49 5.84
C SER A 16 -6.60 -13.29 6.49
N GLY A 17 -6.66 -12.65 7.66
CA GLY A 17 -7.91 -12.41 8.40
C GLY A 17 -8.61 -11.08 8.11
N CYS A 18 -7.90 -10.10 7.55
CA CYS A 18 -8.42 -8.73 7.41
C CYS A 18 -8.92 -8.45 5.99
N LYS A 19 -8.08 -8.72 4.97
CA LYS A 19 -8.34 -8.57 3.52
C LYS A 19 -9.11 -7.31 3.11
N THR A 20 -9.04 -6.26 3.92
CA THR A 20 -9.83 -5.05 3.75
C THR A 20 -9.21 -4.21 2.65
N LEU A 21 -10.08 -3.69 1.78
CA LEU A 21 -9.72 -2.73 0.74
C LEU A 21 -9.83 -1.32 1.32
N PHE A 22 -8.82 -0.50 1.10
CA PHE A 22 -8.82 0.87 1.58
C PHE A 22 -8.02 1.78 0.64
N GLU A 23 -8.31 3.07 0.73
CA GLU A 23 -7.75 4.09 -0.15
C GLU A 23 -6.51 4.71 0.47
N VAL A 24 -5.47 4.87 -0.35
CA VAL A 24 -4.21 5.51 0.03
C VAL A 24 -3.92 6.68 -0.90
N ALA A 25 -3.27 7.72 -0.39
CA ALA A 25 -2.89 8.86 -1.20
C ALA A 25 -1.87 8.45 -2.28
N LYS A 26 -2.04 8.96 -3.51
CA LYS A 26 -1.03 8.83 -4.56
C LYS A 26 0.15 9.76 -4.25
N ILE A 27 1.32 9.17 -4.03
CA ILE A 27 2.58 9.91 -3.84
C ILE A 27 3.37 10.03 -5.15
N LYS A 28 4.40 10.89 -5.13
CA LYS A 28 5.27 11.12 -6.29
C LYS A 28 6.20 9.92 -6.51
N GLU A 29 6.59 9.69 -7.77
CA GLU A 29 7.51 8.63 -8.15
C GLU A 29 8.85 8.77 -7.40
N GLY A 30 9.30 7.69 -6.75
CA GLY A 30 10.52 7.66 -5.94
C GLY A 30 10.32 7.96 -4.44
N GLN A 31 9.09 8.25 -4.00
CA GLN A 31 8.77 8.32 -2.57
C GLN A 31 8.07 7.04 -2.12
N THR A 32 8.35 6.62 -0.88
CA THR A 32 7.62 5.59 -0.16
C THR A 32 6.81 6.24 0.96
N GLN A 33 5.68 5.64 1.31
CA GLN A 33 4.89 6.04 2.46
C GLN A 33 4.58 4.81 3.33
N GLU A 34 4.53 5.03 4.63
CA GLU A 34 3.99 4.07 5.58
C GLU A 34 2.47 4.19 5.60
N VAL A 35 1.82 3.05 5.49
CA VAL A 35 0.39 2.93 5.37
C VAL A 35 -0.10 1.96 6.43
N ILE A 36 -1.08 2.40 7.21
CA ILE A 36 -1.66 1.59 8.29
C ILE A 36 -3.03 1.10 7.84
N CYS A 37 -3.26 -0.21 7.92
CA CYS A 37 -4.58 -0.76 7.64
C CYS A 37 -5.56 -0.31 8.74
N PRO A 38 -6.70 0.31 8.40
CA PRO A 38 -7.63 0.88 9.38
C PRO A 38 -8.35 -0.17 10.23
N LYS A 39 -8.30 -1.46 9.85
CA LYS A 39 -9.03 -2.54 10.51
C LYS A 39 -8.15 -3.43 11.40
N CYS A 40 -6.93 -3.75 10.96
CA CYS A 40 -6.01 -4.61 11.73
C CYS A 40 -4.84 -3.84 12.35
N GLY A 41 -4.59 -2.59 11.94
CA GLY A 41 -3.47 -1.80 12.43
C GLY A 41 -2.10 -2.23 11.90
N GLU A 42 -2.04 -3.10 10.90
CA GLU A 42 -0.75 -3.48 10.29
C GLU A 42 -0.17 -2.34 9.45
N HIS A 43 1.16 -2.23 9.53
CA HIS A 43 1.93 -1.23 8.82
C HIS A 43 2.48 -1.83 7.52
N TYR A 44 2.30 -1.11 6.42
CA TYR A 44 2.72 -1.47 5.08
C TYR A 44 3.52 -0.32 4.49
N VAL A 45 4.61 -0.62 3.79
CA VAL A 45 5.33 0.39 3.01
C VAL A 45 4.84 0.31 1.57
N TYR A 46 4.48 1.45 1.01
CA TYR A 46 3.87 1.51 -0.31
C TYR A 46 4.35 2.74 -1.10
N PRO A 47 4.58 2.66 -2.42
CA PRO A 47 4.69 1.45 -3.22
C PRO A 47 5.89 0.60 -2.76
N PRO A 48 5.86 -0.74 -2.94
CA PRO A 48 6.99 -1.59 -2.62
C PRO A 48 8.19 -1.12 -3.43
N THR A 49 9.35 -0.98 -2.79
CA THR A 49 10.59 -0.71 -3.52
C THR A 49 10.99 -1.96 -4.29
N LYS A 50 11.68 -1.80 -5.43
CA LYS A 50 12.20 -2.93 -6.23
C LYS A 50 13.08 -3.90 -5.43
N GLU A 51 13.61 -3.46 -4.29
CA GLU A 51 14.37 -4.28 -3.34
C GLU A 51 13.47 -5.29 -2.59
N GLN A 52 12.18 -5.03 -2.43
CA GLN A 52 11.22 -5.94 -1.80
C GLN A 52 10.66 -6.98 -2.79
N GLU A 53 10.53 -6.64 -4.08
CA GLU A 53 10.16 -7.61 -5.13
C GLU A 53 11.25 -8.67 -5.38
N ALA A 54 12.50 -8.40 -5.01
CA ALA A 54 13.60 -9.35 -5.15
C ALA A 54 13.64 -10.42 -4.04
N ASN A 55 12.98 -10.19 -2.90
CA ASN A 55 13.09 -11.08 -1.74
C ASN A 55 11.99 -12.16 -1.66
N GLU A 56 11.09 -12.23 -2.65
CA GLU A 56 10.22 -13.39 -2.90
C GLU A 56 10.72 -14.24 -4.09
N CYS A 57 11.96 -14.06 -4.51
CA CYS A 57 12.61 -14.89 -5.52
C CYS A 57 14.02 -15.34 -5.06
N GLU A 58 14.10 -15.92 -3.86
CA GLU A 58 15.17 -16.86 -3.50
C GLU A 58 14.52 -18.24 -3.24
N CYS A 59 13.82 -18.76 -4.24
CA CYS A 59 13.83 -20.19 -4.47
C CYS A 59 14.98 -20.48 -5.43
N ILE A 60 16.10 -20.95 -4.90
CA ILE A 60 16.92 -22.12 -5.30
C ILE A 60 18.05 -22.27 -4.27
#